data_AF-A0A957NSA4-F1
#
_entry.id   AF-A0A957NSA4-F1
#
_cell.length_a   1.000
_cell.length_b   1.000
_cell.length_c   1.000
_cell.angle_alpha   90.00
_cell.angle_beta   90.00
_cell.angle_gamma   90.00
#
_symmetry.space_group_name_H-M   'P 1'
#
loop_
_entity.id
_entity.type
_entity.pdbx_description
1 polymer ?
#
loop_
_entity_poly.entity_id
_entity_poly.type
_entity_poly.pdbx_seq_one_letter_code
_entity_poly.pdbx_strand_id
1 'polypeptide(L)'
;AEHVVGSDREQIWLQEQPYWFDVREFLRLTQPFAEPGQPQQPINETDILRLTEGIRLYHGDFLANFKQPPSHTFAAWLEQEQRYWHQRAVYGLMVLINHATRHSQLAKATAYVRRLLEIDPYHEEAHGWLMSLLAHQQQRTEAVEHYHRYAQLIQREPGGKVEPELSKLYQEIRNGGLPQLLVGEQHELAGVARVAPHWQTVPTPLTPLIGRAQLLAQLTHYLHTPSIRLLTLTGMGGVGKSRVALAVALAESTKASLFRDGVTYIPLEPPTNRGSAAGLSTQQSHALVTQAIAHALSFSSDMVNVPLERQIAAYLHQRQQLLIVDHFEAFIESTPFLLTLLEAATAVKLFVVSREVLQAPGELVVQMAGLPWRLDPEEDSPEEDNAEEDARGDTARGDPG
;
A
#
# COMPACT_ATOMS: atom_id res chain seq x y z
N ALA A 1 27.73 17.77 -22.13
CA ALA A 1 27.45 16.45 -21.56
C ALA A 1 26.75 16.69 -20.23
N GLU A 2 25.43 16.77 -20.26
CA GLU A 2 24.62 16.98 -19.06
C GLU A 2 24.59 15.67 -18.29
N HIS A 3 25.17 15.67 -17.09
CA HIS A 3 25.23 14.47 -16.26
C HIS A 3 23.82 14.21 -15.69
N VAL A 4 23.20 13.13 -16.14
CA VAL A 4 21.87 12.61 -15.74
C VAL A 4 21.78 12.33 -14.22
N VAL A 5 22.93 12.12 -13.58
CA VAL A 5 23.06 11.78 -12.18
C VAL A 5 23.75 12.94 -11.46
N GLY A 6 23.07 13.52 -10.49
CA GLY A 6 23.65 14.43 -9.50
C GLY A 6 24.17 13.63 -8.30
N SER A 7 25.27 14.09 -7.72
CA SER A 7 25.79 13.51 -6.49
C SER A 7 26.42 14.59 -5.63
N ASP A 8 26.20 14.53 -4.33
CA ASP A 8 26.97 15.25 -3.32
C ASP A 8 27.65 14.23 -2.37
N ARG A 9 28.14 14.69 -1.22
CA ARG A 9 28.82 13.83 -0.25
C ARG A 9 27.89 12.86 0.48
N GLU A 10 26.59 13.11 0.48
CA GLU A 10 25.60 12.36 1.26
C GLU A 10 24.57 11.63 0.36
N GLN A 11 24.37 12.09 -0.88
CA GLN A 11 23.30 11.62 -1.74
C GLN A 11 23.72 11.51 -3.20
N ILE A 12 23.05 10.59 -3.89
CA ILE A 12 23.03 10.47 -5.35
C ILE A 12 21.57 10.62 -5.75
N TRP A 13 21.29 11.48 -6.72
CA TRP A 13 19.95 11.71 -7.25
C TRP A 13 19.96 11.78 -8.77
N LEU A 14 18.80 11.57 -9.38
CA LEU A 14 18.59 11.86 -10.80
C LEU A 14 18.16 13.32 -10.93
N GLN A 15 18.77 14.09 -11.83
CA GLN A 15 18.31 15.45 -12.09
C GLN A 15 16.86 15.42 -12.58
N GLU A 16 16.03 16.38 -12.13
CA GLU A 16 14.65 16.51 -12.58
C GLU A 16 14.60 16.98 -14.03
N GLN A 17 14.66 16.01 -14.94
CA GLN A 17 14.26 16.16 -16.33
C GLN A 17 12.90 15.46 -16.51
N PRO A 18 12.16 15.70 -17.60
CA PRO A 18 10.89 15.02 -17.87
C PRO A 18 11.11 13.55 -18.27
N TYR A 19 11.72 12.76 -17.37
CA TYR A 19 11.90 11.34 -17.55
C TYR A 19 10.56 10.62 -17.38
N TRP A 20 10.19 9.84 -18.39
CA TRP A 20 9.08 8.92 -18.30
C TRP A 20 9.59 7.59 -17.71
N PHE A 21 8.90 7.11 -16.67
CA PHE A 21 9.20 5.84 -16.03
C PHE A 21 7.99 4.91 -16.19
N ASP A 22 8.21 3.77 -16.80
CA ASP A 22 7.22 2.70 -16.97
C ASP A 22 6.61 2.28 -15.63
N VAL A 23 7.42 2.12 -14.57
CA VAL A 23 6.95 1.76 -13.22
C VAL A 23 5.99 2.80 -12.62
N ARG A 24 6.23 4.10 -12.85
CA ARG A 24 5.35 5.16 -12.36
C ARG A 24 4.03 5.16 -13.12
N GLU A 25 4.09 5.00 -14.43
CA GLU A 25 2.90 4.96 -15.28
C GLU A 25 2.07 3.68 -15.03
N PHE A 26 2.74 2.54 -14.85
CA PHE A 26 2.13 1.28 -14.44
C PHE A 26 1.37 1.44 -13.13
N LEU A 27 1.98 2.05 -12.10
CA LEU A 27 1.30 2.33 -10.83
C LEU A 27 0.07 3.22 -11.04
N ARG A 28 0.22 4.33 -11.77
CA ARG A 28 -0.85 5.28 -12.04
C ARG A 28 -2.06 4.61 -12.70
N LEU A 29 -1.80 3.74 -13.67
CA LEU A 29 -2.84 3.04 -14.44
C LEU A 29 -3.50 1.88 -13.65
N THR A 30 -2.76 1.25 -12.76
CA THR A 30 -3.23 0.09 -11.96
C THR A 30 -3.74 0.49 -10.57
N GLN A 31 -3.56 1.74 -10.14
CA GLN A 31 -3.92 2.24 -8.80
C GLN A 31 -5.36 1.91 -8.37
N PRO A 32 -6.39 2.04 -9.22
CA PRO A 32 -7.77 1.71 -8.83
C PRO A 32 -8.01 0.23 -8.51
N PHE A 33 -7.10 -0.65 -8.96
CA PHE A 33 -7.17 -2.10 -8.84
C PHE A 33 -6.15 -2.64 -7.84
N ALA A 34 -5.53 -1.75 -7.06
CA ALA A 34 -4.43 -2.06 -6.16
C ALA A 34 -4.86 -2.57 -4.78
N GLU A 35 -6.07 -2.21 -4.34
CA GLU A 35 -6.48 -2.39 -2.95
C GLU A 35 -7.43 -3.57 -2.77
N PRO A 36 -7.01 -4.60 -2.01
CA PRO A 36 -7.89 -5.64 -1.52
C PRO A 36 -9.01 -5.09 -0.63
N GLY A 37 -10.24 -5.54 -0.85
CA GLY A 37 -11.31 -5.39 0.15
C GLY A 37 -12.09 -4.08 0.14
N GLN A 38 -11.83 -3.15 -0.79
CA GLN A 38 -12.81 -2.11 -1.08
C GLN A 38 -13.96 -2.72 -1.90
N PRO A 39 -15.24 -2.41 -1.62
CA PRO A 39 -16.32 -2.75 -2.53
C PRO A 39 -16.02 -2.06 -3.85
N GLN A 40 -15.57 -2.83 -4.84
CA GLN A 40 -15.32 -2.34 -6.17
C GLN A 40 -16.62 -1.70 -6.64
N GLN A 41 -16.63 -0.38 -6.79
CA GLN A 41 -17.61 0.28 -7.66
C GLN A 41 -17.62 -0.53 -8.98
N PRO A 42 -18.79 -0.69 -9.64
CA PRO A 42 -18.85 -1.49 -10.85
C PRO A 42 -17.74 -1.03 -11.81
N ILE A 43 -16.80 -1.94 -12.10
CA ILE A 43 -15.64 -1.65 -12.92
C ILE A 43 -16.17 -1.18 -14.27
N ASN A 44 -15.99 0.10 -14.57
CA ASN A 44 -16.47 0.68 -15.81
C ASN A 44 -15.47 0.38 -16.95
N GLU A 45 -15.88 0.62 -18.20
CA GLU A 45 -15.02 0.37 -19.37
C GLU A 45 -13.74 1.22 -19.35
N THR A 46 -13.78 2.41 -18.75
CA THR A 46 -12.59 3.29 -18.67
C THR A 46 -11.53 2.70 -17.76
N ASP A 47 -11.93 2.09 -16.66
CA ASP A 47 -11.03 1.44 -15.72
C ASP A 47 -10.42 0.17 -16.34
N ILE A 48 -11.20 -0.59 -17.12
CA ILE A 48 -10.68 -1.73 -17.91
C ILE A 48 -9.65 -1.26 -18.95
N LEU A 49 -9.90 -0.16 -19.65
CA LEU A 49 -8.94 0.41 -20.62
C LEU A 49 -7.65 0.84 -19.93
N ARG A 50 -7.74 1.53 -18.79
CA ARG A 50 -6.57 1.92 -17.98
C ARG A 50 -5.78 0.71 -17.53
N LEU A 51 -6.45 -0.32 -17.00
CA LEU A 51 -5.80 -1.54 -16.54
C LEU A 51 -5.12 -2.28 -17.69
N THR A 52 -5.78 -2.36 -18.86
CA THR A 52 -5.21 -2.95 -20.06
C THR A 52 -3.92 -2.26 -20.47
N GLU A 53 -3.90 -0.92 -20.45
CA GLU A 53 -2.70 -0.15 -20.77
C GLU A 53 -1.62 -0.29 -19.69
N GLY A 54 -2.00 -0.34 -18.42
CA GLY A 54 -1.07 -0.62 -17.32
C GLY A 54 -0.37 -1.96 -17.52
N ILE A 55 -1.12 -3.05 -17.72
CA ILE A 55 -0.55 -4.39 -17.92
C ILE A 55 0.39 -4.47 -19.13
N ARG A 56 0.16 -3.68 -20.19
CA ARG A 56 1.08 -3.62 -21.34
C ARG A 56 2.47 -3.09 -20.98
N LEU A 57 2.59 -2.25 -19.96
CA LEU A 57 3.87 -1.72 -19.51
C LEU A 57 4.71 -2.77 -18.77
N TYR A 58 4.10 -3.84 -18.27
CA TYR A 58 4.81 -4.91 -17.58
C TYR A 58 5.37 -5.93 -18.58
N HIS A 59 6.68 -5.91 -18.80
CA HIS A 59 7.37 -6.73 -19.82
C HIS A 59 8.11 -7.95 -19.25
N GLY A 60 8.14 -8.12 -17.93
CA GLY A 60 8.91 -9.15 -17.24
C GLY A 60 9.37 -8.62 -15.88
N ASP A 61 10.21 -9.39 -15.18
CA ASP A 61 10.64 -9.03 -13.83
C ASP A 61 11.30 -7.65 -13.78
N PHE A 62 10.95 -6.90 -12.74
CA PHE A 62 11.56 -5.60 -12.48
C PHE A 62 13.09 -5.72 -12.44
N LEU A 63 13.78 -4.90 -13.23
CA LEU A 63 15.23 -4.96 -13.40
C LEU A 63 15.77 -6.37 -13.75
N ALA A 64 15.06 -7.17 -14.55
CA ALA A 64 15.47 -8.53 -14.94
C ALA A 64 16.90 -8.64 -15.52
N ASN A 65 17.41 -7.57 -16.13
CA ASN A 65 18.76 -7.52 -16.69
C ASN A 65 19.86 -7.30 -15.63
N PHE A 66 19.48 -7.00 -14.39
CA PHE A 66 20.39 -6.71 -13.29
C PHE A 66 20.75 -7.99 -12.52
N LYS A 67 21.54 -8.86 -13.16
CA LYS A 67 21.84 -10.21 -12.67
C LYS A 67 22.82 -10.28 -11.49
N GLN A 68 23.57 -9.20 -11.24
CA GLN A 68 24.60 -9.16 -10.21
C GLN A 68 24.32 -7.99 -9.25
N PRO A 69 23.51 -8.24 -8.21
CA PRO A 69 23.23 -7.21 -7.21
C PRO A 69 24.51 -6.82 -6.46
N PRO A 70 24.77 -5.51 -6.23
CA PRO A 70 26.00 -5.02 -5.62
C PRO A 70 26.15 -5.41 -4.14
N SER A 71 25.06 -5.80 -3.48
CA SER A 71 25.06 -6.27 -2.10
C SER A 71 23.92 -7.26 -1.85
N HIS A 72 24.02 -8.04 -0.78
CA HIS A 72 22.92 -8.91 -0.32
C HIS A 72 21.66 -8.12 0.06
N THR A 73 21.81 -6.91 0.59
CA THR A 73 20.66 -6.05 0.92
C THR A 73 19.96 -5.51 -0.30
N PHE A 74 20.71 -5.17 -1.35
CA PHE A 74 20.13 -4.84 -2.65
C PHE A 74 19.45 -6.06 -3.29
N ALA A 75 20.06 -7.25 -3.18
CA ALA A 75 19.46 -8.48 -3.70
C ALA A 75 18.10 -8.77 -3.05
N ALA A 76 18.02 -8.69 -1.72
CA ALA A 76 16.78 -8.89 -0.97
C ALA A 76 15.71 -7.84 -1.33
N TRP A 77 16.11 -6.57 -1.49
CA TRP A 77 15.21 -5.52 -1.97
C TRP A 77 14.71 -5.79 -3.39
N LEU A 78 15.61 -6.18 -4.31
CA LEU A 78 15.27 -6.45 -5.71
C LEU A 78 14.28 -7.61 -5.83
N GLU A 79 14.51 -8.72 -5.12
CA GLU A 79 13.57 -9.85 -5.10
C GLU A 79 12.18 -9.43 -4.59
N GLN A 80 12.15 -8.57 -3.58
CA GLN A 80 10.91 -8.06 -3.01
C GLN A 80 10.16 -7.16 -3.99
N GLU A 81 10.86 -6.25 -4.66
CA GLU A 81 10.28 -5.41 -5.72
C GLU A 81 9.76 -6.28 -6.87
N GLN A 82 10.54 -7.24 -7.35
CA GLN A 82 10.12 -8.16 -8.41
C GLN A 82 8.83 -8.89 -8.05
N ARG A 83 8.74 -9.45 -6.84
CA ARG A 83 7.50 -10.10 -6.35
C ARG A 83 6.31 -9.13 -6.34
N TYR A 84 6.52 -7.90 -5.88
CA TYR A 84 5.46 -6.89 -5.83
C TYR A 84 4.90 -6.56 -7.22
N TRP A 85 5.77 -6.21 -8.17
CA TRP A 85 5.36 -5.86 -9.53
C TRP A 85 4.71 -7.04 -10.24
N HIS A 86 5.26 -8.25 -10.04
CA HIS A 86 4.73 -9.49 -10.58
C HIS A 86 3.31 -9.76 -10.09
N GLN A 87 3.08 -9.76 -8.77
CA GLN A 87 1.75 -10.03 -8.19
C GLN A 87 0.69 -9.04 -8.66
N ARG A 88 1.07 -7.76 -8.79
CA ARG A 88 0.17 -6.71 -9.27
C ARG A 88 -0.20 -6.90 -10.74
N ALA A 89 0.75 -7.31 -11.57
CA ALA A 89 0.49 -7.64 -12.97
C ALA A 89 -0.43 -8.86 -13.10
N VAL A 90 -0.18 -9.92 -12.33
CA VAL A 90 -1.04 -11.13 -12.27
C VAL A 90 -2.46 -10.77 -11.84
N TYR A 91 -2.63 -9.99 -10.77
CA TYR A 91 -3.94 -9.55 -10.30
C TYR A 91 -4.69 -8.73 -11.36
N GLY A 92 -4.02 -7.76 -11.99
CA GLY A 92 -4.63 -6.97 -13.04
C GLY A 92 -5.07 -7.82 -14.23
N LEU A 93 -4.29 -8.83 -14.61
CA LEU A 93 -4.68 -9.81 -15.64
C LEU A 93 -5.90 -10.62 -15.21
N MET A 94 -5.98 -11.10 -13.96
CA MET A 94 -7.16 -11.83 -13.45
C MET A 94 -8.43 -10.97 -13.55
N VAL A 95 -8.35 -9.68 -13.22
CA VAL A 95 -9.49 -8.75 -13.35
C VAL A 95 -9.91 -8.60 -14.82
N LEU A 96 -8.95 -8.43 -15.74
CA LEU A 96 -9.22 -8.33 -17.17
C LEU A 96 -9.83 -9.63 -17.74
N ILE A 97 -9.35 -10.80 -17.29
CA ILE A 97 -9.88 -12.12 -17.66
C ILE A 97 -11.33 -12.26 -17.19
N ASN A 98 -11.62 -11.92 -15.93
CA ASN A 98 -12.98 -11.97 -15.38
C ASN A 98 -13.94 -11.08 -16.17
N HIS A 99 -13.55 -9.83 -16.39
CA HIS A 99 -14.36 -8.87 -17.14
C HIS A 99 -14.62 -9.37 -18.57
N ALA A 100 -13.56 -9.75 -19.30
CA ALA A 100 -13.70 -10.23 -20.67
C ALA A 100 -14.60 -11.49 -20.75
N THR A 101 -14.48 -12.40 -19.79
CA THR A 101 -15.29 -13.63 -19.75
C THR A 101 -16.77 -13.32 -19.49
N ARG A 102 -17.08 -12.44 -18.52
CA ARG A 102 -18.46 -12.01 -18.20
C ARG A 102 -19.15 -11.32 -19.37
N HIS A 103 -18.39 -10.57 -20.17
CA HIS A 103 -18.89 -9.90 -21.38
C HIS A 103 -18.79 -10.77 -22.65
N SER A 104 -18.54 -12.08 -22.52
CA SER A 104 -18.40 -13.03 -23.64
C SER A 104 -17.34 -12.66 -24.69
N GLN A 105 -16.33 -11.87 -24.30
CA GLN A 105 -15.21 -11.46 -25.14
C GLN A 105 -14.10 -12.53 -25.12
N LEU A 106 -14.44 -13.75 -25.56
CA LEU A 106 -13.58 -14.95 -25.40
C LEU A 106 -12.16 -14.78 -25.96
N ALA A 107 -12.02 -14.15 -27.13
CA ALA A 107 -10.72 -13.92 -27.74
C ALA A 107 -9.81 -13.01 -26.88
N LYS A 108 -10.37 -11.97 -26.25
CA LYS A 108 -9.61 -11.11 -25.33
C LYS A 108 -9.25 -11.84 -24.05
N ALA A 109 -10.19 -12.60 -23.48
CA ALA A 109 -9.93 -13.42 -22.31
C ALA A 109 -8.79 -14.41 -22.57
N THR A 110 -8.79 -15.09 -23.72
CA THR A 110 -7.70 -15.98 -24.14
C THR A 110 -6.36 -15.26 -24.25
N ALA A 111 -6.34 -14.04 -24.83
CA ALA A 111 -5.12 -13.25 -24.91
C ALA A 111 -4.58 -12.88 -23.52
N TYR A 112 -5.45 -12.49 -22.59
CA TYR A 112 -5.05 -12.18 -21.20
C TYR A 112 -4.56 -13.40 -20.43
N VAL A 113 -5.23 -14.56 -20.56
CA VAL A 113 -4.77 -15.80 -19.93
C VAL A 113 -3.40 -16.22 -20.47
N ARG A 114 -3.17 -16.14 -21.79
CA ARG A 114 -1.85 -16.41 -22.36
C ARG A 114 -0.79 -15.46 -21.81
N ARG A 115 -1.12 -14.17 -21.70
CA ARG A 115 -0.22 -13.18 -21.11
C ARG A 115 0.11 -13.49 -19.65
N LEU A 116 -0.86 -13.98 -18.88
CA LEU A 116 -0.64 -14.42 -17.49
C LEU A 116 0.32 -15.61 -17.47
N LEU A 117 0.11 -16.62 -18.31
CA LEU A 117 0.99 -17.79 -18.40
C LEU A 117 2.41 -17.50 -18.96
N GLU A 118 2.59 -16.39 -19.68
CA GLU A 118 3.93 -15.90 -20.05
C GLU A 118 4.69 -15.33 -18.85
N ILE A 119 3.98 -14.73 -17.90
CA ILE A 119 4.54 -14.10 -16.69
C ILE A 119 4.71 -15.15 -15.58
N ASP A 120 3.72 -16.01 -15.40
CA ASP A 120 3.69 -17.09 -14.42
C ASP A 120 3.32 -18.43 -15.09
N PRO A 121 4.32 -19.15 -15.62
CA PRO A 121 4.11 -20.43 -16.31
C PRO A 121 3.60 -21.57 -15.43
N TYR A 122 3.62 -21.41 -14.10
CA TYR A 122 3.21 -22.42 -13.13
C TYR A 122 1.83 -22.13 -12.52
N HIS A 123 1.13 -21.09 -12.99
CA HIS A 123 -0.18 -20.72 -12.49
C HIS A 123 -1.26 -21.75 -12.89
N GLU A 124 -1.54 -22.69 -11.99
CA GLU A 124 -2.35 -23.88 -12.27
C GLU A 124 -3.77 -23.52 -12.78
N GLU A 125 -4.44 -22.60 -12.11
CA GLU A 125 -5.81 -22.17 -12.47
C GLU A 125 -5.88 -21.57 -13.88
N ALA A 126 -4.86 -20.82 -14.29
CA ALA A 126 -4.83 -20.15 -15.59
C ALA A 126 -4.71 -21.17 -16.75
N HIS A 127 -4.06 -22.31 -16.52
CA HIS A 127 -4.09 -23.42 -17.49
C HIS A 127 -5.51 -23.96 -17.67
N GLY A 128 -6.27 -24.10 -16.58
CA GLY A 128 -7.68 -24.50 -16.62
C GLY A 128 -8.55 -23.48 -17.36
N TRP A 129 -8.40 -22.19 -17.05
CA TRP A 129 -9.14 -21.12 -17.76
C TRP A 129 -8.85 -21.12 -19.25
N LEU A 130 -7.59 -21.29 -19.66
CA LEU A 130 -7.24 -21.34 -21.08
C LEU A 130 -7.93 -22.51 -21.77
N MET A 131 -7.89 -23.70 -21.16
CA MET A 131 -8.55 -24.90 -21.71
C MET A 131 -10.05 -24.69 -21.87
N SER A 132 -10.72 -24.12 -20.87
CA SER A 132 -12.14 -23.80 -20.92
C SER A 132 -12.46 -22.78 -22.03
N LEU A 133 -11.69 -21.69 -22.13
CA LEU A 133 -11.88 -20.66 -23.16
C LEU A 133 -11.68 -21.20 -24.58
N LEU A 134 -10.68 -22.08 -24.78
CA LEU A 134 -10.42 -22.74 -26.06
C LEU A 134 -11.55 -23.71 -26.43
N ALA A 135 -12.08 -24.46 -25.46
CA ALA A 135 -13.23 -25.34 -25.68
C ALA A 135 -14.47 -24.56 -26.13
N HIS A 136 -14.76 -23.41 -25.50
CA HIS A 136 -15.85 -22.51 -25.90
C HIS A 136 -15.64 -21.85 -27.27
N GLN A 137 -14.39 -21.68 -27.70
CA GLN A 137 -14.04 -21.24 -29.05
C GLN A 137 -14.05 -22.37 -30.09
N GLN A 138 -14.51 -23.57 -29.73
CA GLN A 138 -14.48 -24.78 -30.58
C GLN A 138 -13.06 -25.24 -30.97
N GLN A 139 -12.03 -24.73 -30.29
CA GLN A 139 -10.62 -25.08 -30.49
C GLN A 139 -10.20 -26.24 -29.56
N ARG A 140 -10.98 -27.33 -29.59
CA ARG A 140 -10.80 -28.49 -28.71
C ARG A 140 -9.41 -29.12 -28.83
N THR A 141 -8.90 -29.26 -30.06
CA THR A 141 -7.57 -29.83 -30.31
C THR A 141 -6.50 -29.02 -29.61
N GLU A 142 -6.61 -27.68 -29.66
CA GLU A 142 -5.66 -26.79 -29.00
C GLU A 142 -5.73 -26.89 -27.47
N ALA A 143 -6.93 -27.03 -26.89
CA ALA A 143 -7.11 -27.23 -25.46
C ALA A 143 -6.46 -28.55 -24.97
N VAL A 144 -6.63 -29.63 -25.74
CA VAL A 144 -6.01 -30.94 -25.44
C VAL A 144 -4.49 -30.88 -25.56
N GLU A 145 -3.96 -30.23 -26.60
CA GLU A 145 -2.53 -30.03 -26.76
C GLU A 145 -1.94 -29.18 -25.61
N HIS A 146 -2.65 -28.14 -25.18
CA HIS A 146 -2.23 -27.29 -24.06
C HIS A 146 -2.09 -28.09 -22.77
N TYR A 147 -3.05 -28.96 -22.45
CA TYR A 147 -2.97 -29.88 -21.32
C TYR A 147 -1.70 -30.75 -21.38
N HIS A 148 -1.41 -31.34 -22.53
CA HIS A 148 -0.22 -32.18 -22.69
C HIS A 148 1.08 -31.40 -22.51
N ARG A 149 1.16 -30.16 -23.02
CA ARG A 149 2.32 -29.28 -22.81
C ARG A 149 2.51 -28.94 -21.33
N TYR A 150 1.43 -28.59 -20.63
CA TYR A 150 1.49 -28.31 -19.19
C TYR A 150 1.87 -29.55 -18.37
N ALA A 151 1.29 -30.71 -18.68
CA ALA A 151 1.63 -31.96 -18.02
C ALA A 151 3.12 -32.31 -18.17
N GLN A 152 3.72 -32.02 -19.33
CA GLN A 152 5.16 -32.18 -19.54
C GLN A 152 6.00 -31.15 -18.77
N LEU A 153 5.52 -29.91 -18.65
CA LEU A 153 6.18 -28.86 -17.88
C LEU A 153 6.28 -29.24 -16.40
N ILE A 154 5.15 -29.58 -15.78
CA ILE A 154 5.08 -29.92 -14.35
C ILE A 154 5.84 -31.21 -14.02
N GLN A 155 5.86 -32.19 -14.93
CA GLN A 155 6.65 -33.42 -14.72
C GLN A 155 8.17 -33.18 -14.62
N ARG A 156 8.67 -32.04 -15.10
CA ARG A 156 10.08 -31.66 -14.95
C ARG A 156 10.39 -31.11 -13.56
N GLU A 157 9.37 -30.68 -12.81
CA GLU A 157 9.54 -30.19 -11.44
C GLU A 157 9.62 -31.35 -10.43
N PRO A 158 10.48 -31.25 -9.40
CA PRO A 158 10.55 -32.25 -8.34
C PRO A 158 9.21 -32.41 -7.61
N GLY A 159 8.56 -33.57 -7.76
CA GLY A 159 7.26 -33.86 -7.15
C GLY A 159 6.05 -33.30 -7.90
N GLY A 160 6.25 -32.69 -9.07
CA GLY A 160 5.18 -32.13 -9.88
C GLY A 160 4.19 -33.18 -10.37
N LYS A 161 2.91 -32.98 -10.04
CA LYS A 161 1.79 -33.78 -10.54
C LYS A 161 0.68 -32.84 -10.98
N VAL A 162 0.05 -33.18 -12.10
CA VAL A 162 -1.13 -32.45 -12.55
C VAL A 162 -2.26 -32.67 -11.55
N GLU A 163 -2.92 -31.59 -11.16
CA GLU A 163 -4.03 -31.63 -10.22
C GLU A 163 -5.20 -32.51 -10.73
N PRO A 164 -5.91 -33.23 -9.83
CA PRO A 164 -7.10 -33.99 -10.19
C PRO A 164 -8.18 -33.15 -10.90
N GLU A 165 -8.40 -31.89 -10.50
CA GLU A 165 -9.38 -30.98 -11.10
C GLU A 165 -9.07 -30.73 -12.59
N LEU A 166 -7.84 -30.35 -12.92
CA LEU A 166 -7.40 -30.13 -14.30
C LEU A 166 -7.45 -31.41 -15.15
N SER A 167 -7.18 -32.56 -14.54
CA SER A 167 -7.31 -33.87 -15.19
C SER A 167 -8.77 -34.20 -15.54
N LYS A 168 -9.73 -33.87 -14.67
CA LYS A 168 -11.17 -34.00 -14.96
C LYS A 168 -11.59 -33.08 -16.10
N LEU A 169 -11.15 -31.81 -16.07
CA LEU A 169 -11.41 -30.84 -17.14
C LEU A 169 -10.93 -31.35 -18.50
N TYR A 170 -9.71 -31.90 -18.55
CA TYR A 170 -9.19 -32.55 -19.75
C TYR A 170 -10.09 -33.69 -20.25
N GLN A 171 -10.55 -34.58 -19.36
CA GLN A 171 -11.43 -35.68 -19.74
C GLN A 171 -12.78 -35.18 -20.27
N GLU A 172 -13.36 -34.15 -19.66
CA GLU A 172 -14.61 -33.54 -20.10
C GLU A 172 -14.48 -32.95 -21.51
N ILE A 173 -13.46 -32.10 -21.73
CA ILE A 173 -13.18 -31.51 -23.04
C ILE A 173 -12.90 -32.60 -24.07
N ARG A 174 -12.13 -33.64 -23.70
CA ARG A 174 -11.82 -34.79 -24.56
C ARG A 174 -13.05 -35.65 -24.87
N ASN A 175 -14.11 -35.61 -24.07
CA ASN A 175 -15.38 -36.28 -24.34
C ASN A 175 -16.39 -35.38 -25.08
N GLY A 176 -16.09 -34.09 -25.21
CA GLY A 176 -16.92 -33.11 -25.90
C GLY A 176 -17.92 -32.39 -25.03
N GLY A 177 -17.71 -32.47 -23.71
CA GLY A 177 -18.33 -31.53 -22.80
C GLY A 177 -17.82 -30.11 -23.04
N LEU A 178 -18.69 -29.15 -22.76
CA LEU A 178 -18.34 -27.74 -22.68
C LEU A 178 -18.24 -27.40 -21.18
N PRO A 179 -17.02 -27.22 -20.65
CA PRO A 179 -16.84 -26.93 -19.24
C PRO A 179 -17.44 -25.57 -18.90
N GLN A 180 -17.79 -25.37 -17.64
CA GLN A 180 -18.25 -24.05 -17.20
C GLN A 180 -17.12 -23.02 -17.33
N LEU A 181 -17.44 -21.87 -17.91
CA LEU A 181 -16.57 -20.69 -17.86
C LEU A 181 -16.67 -20.12 -16.44
N LEU A 182 -15.87 -20.65 -15.51
CA LEU A 182 -15.76 -20.08 -14.18
C LEU A 182 -14.76 -18.93 -14.20
N VAL A 183 -15.22 -17.75 -13.78
CA VAL A 183 -14.38 -16.79 -13.09
C VAL A 183 -15.16 -16.37 -11.84
N GLY A 184 -14.57 -16.65 -10.67
CA GLY A 184 -15.22 -16.83 -9.37
C GLY A 184 -16.46 -15.99 -9.04
N GLU A 185 -17.30 -16.58 -8.19
CA GLU A 185 -17.91 -15.78 -7.12
C GLU A 185 -16.81 -14.90 -6.50
N GLN A 186 -17.16 -13.70 -6.06
CA GLN A 186 -16.24 -12.69 -5.54
C GLN A 186 -15.29 -13.18 -4.42
N HIS A 187 -15.47 -14.41 -3.95
CA HIS A 187 -14.73 -15.10 -2.89
C HIS A 187 -13.28 -15.50 -3.23
N GLU A 188 -12.90 -15.74 -4.49
CA GLU A 188 -11.50 -16.15 -4.83
C GLU A 188 -10.56 -14.98 -5.13
N LEU A 189 -11.08 -13.85 -5.64
CA LEU A 189 -10.32 -12.60 -5.72
C LEU A 189 -9.95 -12.07 -4.32
N ALA A 190 -10.62 -12.51 -3.25
CA ALA A 190 -10.30 -12.17 -1.87
C ALA A 190 -9.09 -12.95 -1.30
N GLY A 191 -8.74 -14.10 -1.89
CA GLY A 191 -7.64 -14.95 -1.43
C GLY A 191 -6.27 -14.53 -1.96
N VAL A 192 -6.21 -14.11 -3.23
CA VAL A 192 -4.97 -13.64 -3.89
C VAL A 192 -4.70 -12.16 -3.59
N ALA A 193 -5.73 -11.40 -3.17
CA ALA A 193 -5.64 -10.01 -2.76
C ALA A 193 -5.07 -9.83 -1.33
N ARG A 194 -3.97 -10.50 -0.99
CA ARG A 194 -3.33 -10.33 0.34
C ARG A 194 -1.89 -9.86 0.28
N VAL A 195 -1.46 -9.29 -0.83
CA VAL A 195 -0.15 -8.64 -0.89
C VAL A 195 -0.31 -7.23 -1.44
N ALA A 196 -0.64 -6.32 -0.52
CA ALA A 196 -0.37 -4.90 -0.72
C ALA A 196 1.15 -4.70 -0.85
N PRO A 197 1.63 -3.63 -1.53
CA PRO A 197 3.02 -3.21 -1.37
C PRO A 197 3.30 -3.04 0.13
N HIS A 198 4.44 -3.51 0.63
CA HIS A 198 4.81 -3.29 2.03
C HIS A 198 4.98 -1.80 2.39
N TRP A 199 5.02 -0.92 1.38
CA TRP A 199 5.09 0.53 1.54
C TRP A 199 3.70 1.21 1.53
N GLN A 200 2.61 0.44 1.46
CA GLN A 200 1.26 0.97 1.34
C GLN A 200 0.18 -0.01 1.86
N THR A 201 0.24 -0.31 3.16
CA THR A 201 -0.95 -0.76 3.91
C THR A 201 -1.31 0.31 4.93
N VAL A 202 -1.48 1.53 4.44
CA VAL A 202 -2.07 2.61 5.24
C VAL A 202 -3.56 2.62 4.95
N PRO A 203 -4.42 2.28 5.93
CA PRO A 203 -5.86 2.36 5.74
C PRO A 203 -6.27 3.74 5.23
N THR A 204 -6.88 3.82 4.03
CA THR A 204 -7.37 5.08 3.49
C THR A 204 -8.70 5.45 4.15
N PRO A 205 -8.78 6.54 4.92
CA PRO A 205 -10.03 6.93 5.56
C PRO A 205 -11.09 7.35 4.55
N LEU A 206 -12.34 6.88 4.72
CA LEU A 206 -13.49 7.21 3.85
C LEU A 206 -13.92 8.68 3.88
N THR A 207 -13.38 9.46 4.81
CA THR A 207 -13.71 10.88 4.98
C THR A 207 -12.44 11.72 5.08
N PRO A 208 -12.40 12.91 4.45
CA PRO A 208 -11.22 13.77 4.48
C PRO A 208 -10.92 14.25 5.90
N LEU A 209 -9.65 14.51 6.18
CA LEU A 209 -9.23 15.08 7.46
C LEU A 209 -9.51 16.59 7.47
N ILE A 210 -10.51 17.02 8.25
CA ILE A 210 -10.94 18.43 8.32
C ILE A 210 -10.20 19.16 9.44
N GLY A 211 -9.74 20.39 9.17
CA GLY A 211 -9.23 21.32 10.19
C GLY A 211 -7.88 20.94 10.83
N ARG A 212 -7.11 20.02 10.22
CA ARG A 212 -5.84 19.52 10.78
C ARG A 212 -4.64 19.68 9.83
N ALA A 213 -4.75 20.53 8.81
CA ALA A 213 -3.67 20.75 7.85
C ALA A 213 -2.38 21.28 8.51
N GLN A 214 -2.49 22.22 9.45
CA GLN A 214 -1.35 22.77 10.19
C GLN A 214 -0.67 21.71 11.07
N LEU A 215 -1.45 20.92 11.80
CA LEU A 215 -0.93 19.82 12.62
C LEU A 215 -0.23 18.77 11.75
N LEU A 216 -0.82 18.41 10.60
CA LEU A 216 -0.22 17.47 9.66
C LEU A 216 1.12 18.00 9.14
N ALA A 217 1.18 19.27 8.73
CA ALA A 217 2.42 19.90 8.28
C ALA A 217 3.49 19.94 9.38
N GLN A 218 3.10 20.22 10.63
CA GLN A 218 3.98 20.20 11.78
C GLN A 218 4.55 18.79 12.05
N LEU A 219 3.70 17.76 12.05
CA LEU A 219 4.11 16.38 12.27
C LEU A 219 5.05 15.90 11.16
N THR A 220 4.72 16.18 9.89
CA THR A 220 5.62 15.89 8.75
C THR A 220 6.96 16.60 8.90
N HIS A 221 6.98 17.87 9.30
CA HIS A 221 8.23 18.61 9.53
C HIS A 221 9.10 17.96 10.63
N TYR A 222 8.49 17.53 11.74
CA TYR A 222 9.22 16.81 12.79
C TYR A 222 9.73 15.46 12.31
N LEU A 223 8.92 14.72 11.56
CA LEU A 223 9.34 13.45 10.96
C LEU A 223 10.48 13.63 9.96
N HIS A 224 10.62 14.80 9.34
CA HIS A 224 11.74 15.08 8.42
C HIS A 224 13.00 15.61 9.11
N THR A 225 12.89 16.10 10.34
CA THR A 225 14.05 16.57 11.12
C THR A 225 14.94 15.40 11.57
N PRO A 226 16.22 15.26 11.14
CA PRO A 226 17.04 14.08 11.41
C PRO A 226 17.24 13.72 12.88
N SER A 227 17.29 14.71 13.77
CA SER A 227 17.48 14.51 15.22
C SER A 227 16.24 13.94 15.93
N ILE A 228 15.07 14.00 15.30
CA ILE A 228 13.81 13.48 15.86
C ILE A 228 13.56 12.09 15.29
N ARG A 229 13.72 11.07 16.14
CA ARG A 229 13.54 9.66 15.78
C ARG A 229 12.37 8.98 16.48
N LEU A 230 11.90 9.57 17.59
CA LEU A 230 10.71 9.15 18.32
C LEU A 230 9.78 10.34 18.47
N LEU A 231 8.62 10.27 17.81
CA LEU A 231 7.55 11.26 17.88
C LEU A 231 6.34 10.59 18.52
N THR A 232 5.75 11.19 19.55
CA THR A 232 4.54 10.69 20.19
C THR A 232 3.40 11.70 20.03
N LEU A 233 2.31 11.31 19.37
CA LEU A 233 1.06 12.07 19.34
C LEU A 233 0.18 11.66 20.53
N THR A 234 -0.04 12.59 21.45
CA THR A 234 -0.92 12.41 22.60
C THR A 234 -2.22 13.20 22.45
N GLY A 235 -3.22 12.90 23.27
CA GLY A 235 -4.49 13.64 23.29
C GLY A 235 -5.65 12.83 23.84
N MET A 236 -6.74 13.51 24.17
CA MET A 236 -7.93 12.89 24.75
C MET A 236 -8.56 11.83 23.83
N GLY A 237 -9.36 10.93 24.41
CA GLY A 237 -10.14 9.96 23.63
C GLY A 237 -11.06 10.66 22.63
N GLY A 238 -11.20 10.12 21.41
CA GLY A 238 -12.12 10.65 20.40
C GLY A 238 -11.67 11.91 19.65
N VAL A 239 -10.51 12.52 19.98
CA VAL A 239 -10.01 13.72 19.28
C VAL A 239 -9.55 13.49 17.83
N GLY A 240 -9.47 12.22 17.40
CA GLY A 240 -9.10 11.85 16.03
C GLY A 240 -7.61 11.55 15.81
N LYS A 241 -6.85 11.15 16.85
CA LYS A 241 -5.41 10.86 16.74
C LYS A 241 -5.10 9.81 15.67
N SER A 242 -5.82 8.69 15.64
CA SER A 242 -5.65 7.65 14.61
C SER A 242 -5.94 8.18 13.20
N ARG A 243 -6.90 9.10 13.05
CA ARG A 243 -7.16 9.75 11.74
C ARG A 243 -6.00 10.64 11.31
N VAL A 244 -5.36 11.35 12.25
CA VAL A 244 -4.15 12.12 11.96
C VAL A 244 -2.97 11.21 11.64
N ALA A 245 -2.82 10.10 12.36
CA ALA A 245 -1.76 9.13 12.11
C ALA A 245 -1.84 8.49 10.73
N LEU A 246 -3.05 8.11 10.30
CA LEU A 246 -3.31 7.66 8.94
C LEU A 246 -3.04 8.75 7.89
N ALA A 247 -3.41 10.00 8.17
CA ALA A 247 -3.13 11.10 7.24
C ALA A 247 -1.62 11.37 7.09
N VAL A 248 -0.85 11.28 8.18
CA VAL A 248 0.62 11.32 8.15
C VAL A 248 1.15 10.16 7.31
N ALA A 249 0.66 8.94 7.58
CA ALA A 249 1.08 7.75 6.87
C ALA A 249 0.84 7.84 5.34
N LEU A 250 -0.31 8.38 4.92
CA LEU A 250 -0.63 8.64 3.51
C LEU A 250 0.24 9.76 2.90
N ALA A 251 0.49 10.83 3.65
CA ALA A 251 1.33 11.93 3.19
C ALA A 251 2.79 11.51 2.99
N GLU A 252 3.31 10.66 3.88
CA GLU A 252 4.69 10.16 3.83
C GLU A 252 4.90 9.01 2.84
N SER A 253 3.84 8.27 2.49
CA SER A 253 3.90 7.18 1.49
C SER A 253 3.74 7.63 0.04
N THR A 254 3.17 8.81 -0.21
CA THR A 254 2.91 9.33 -1.56
C THR A 254 3.99 10.29 -2.07
N LYS A 255 4.83 10.83 -1.18
CA LYS A 255 5.93 11.72 -1.51
C LYS A 255 7.24 10.94 -1.65
N ALA A 256 8.22 11.50 -2.38
CA ALA A 256 9.62 11.11 -2.27
C ALA A 256 10.15 11.50 -0.87
N SER A 257 9.68 10.80 0.15
CA SER A 257 9.98 11.06 1.56
C SER A 257 11.35 10.51 1.93
N LEU A 258 11.81 10.86 3.13
CA LEU A 258 13.05 10.32 3.71
C LEU A 258 12.98 8.80 3.95
N PHE A 259 11.79 8.20 3.83
CA PHE A 259 11.52 6.81 4.16
C PHE A 259 11.57 5.94 2.91
N ARG A 260 12.78 5.70 2.38
CA ARG A 260 13.01 4.93 1.14
C ARG A 260 12.47 3.50 1.20
N ASP A 261 12.48 2.92 2.39
CA ASP A 261 11.97 1.56 2.64
C ASP A 261 10.47 1.57 3.02
N GLY A 262 9.82 2.72 2.95
CA GLY A 262 8.38 2.88 3.06
C GLY A 262 7.87 3.32 4.43
N VAL A 263 6.54 3.33 4.55
CA VAL A 263 5.81 3.67 5.77
C VAL A 263 4.96 2.47 6.17
N THR A 264 5.05 2.05 7.42
CA THR A 264 4.30 0.90 7.95
C THR A 264 3.40 1.35 9.08
N TYR A 265 2.09 1.11 8.91
CA TYR A 265 1.09 1.37 9.94
C TYR A 265 0.85 0.10 10.77
N ILE A 266 1.03 0.21 12.08
CA ILE A 266 0.92 -0.88 13.05
C ILE A 266 -0.23 -0.55 14.01
N PRO A 267 -1.46 -0.99 13.71
CA PRO A 267 -2.56 -0.86 14.66
C PRO A 267 -2.40 -1.88 15.77
N LEU A 268 -2.30 -1.42 17.02
CA LEU A 268 -2.36 -2.32 18.17
C LEU A 268 -3.80 -2.50 18.63
N GLU A 269 -4.25 -3.74 18.75
CA GLU A 269 -5.54 -4.05 19.33
C GLU A 269 -5.38 -4.25 20.84
N PRO A 270 -6.12 -3.50 21.68
CA PRO A 270 -6.13 -3.78 23.11
C PRO A 270 -6.76 -5.16 23.35
N PRO A 271 -6.24 -5.97 24.28
CA PRO A 271 -6.78 -7.29 24.57
C PRO A 271 -8.26 -7.18 24.98
N THR A 272 -9.14 -7.89 24.25
CA THR A 272 -10.60 -7.88 24.46
C THR A 272 -11.07 -8.75 25.63
N ASN A 273 -10.14 -9.35 26.39
CA ASN A 273 -10.48 -10.17 27.54
C ASN A 273 -11.19 -9.31 28.61
N ARG A 274 -12.51 -9.51 28.70
CA ARG A 274 -13.40 -8.94 29.71
C ARG A 274 -12.95 -9.39 31.10
N GLY A 275 -12.04 -8.63 31.68
CA GLY A 275 -11.48 -8.87 33.00
C GLY A 275 -10.35 -7.91 33.29
N SER A 276 -10.64 -6.60 33.30
CA SER A 276 -9.73 -5.51 33.65
C SER A 276 -8.62 -5.20 32.64
N ALA A 277 -8.47 -3.91 32.32
CA ALA A 277 -7.28 -3.36 31.65
C ALA A 277 -6.00 -3.48 32.54
N ALA A 278 -6.12 -4.02 33.75
CA ALA A 278 -5.01 -4.46 34.59
C ALA A 278 -4.90 -6.00 34.48
N GLY A 279 -3.95 -6.51 33.70
CA GLY A 279 -3.78 -7.97 33.62
C GLY A 279 -2.78 -8.52 32.62
N LEU A 280 -2.27 -7.74 31.67
CA LEU A 280 -1.14 -8.20 30.86
C LEU A 280 0.14 -8.08 31.68
N SER A 281 0.91 -9.17 31.78
CA SER A 281 2.28 -9.05 32.25
C SER A 281 3.12 -8.29 31.22
N THR A 282 4.19 -7.64 31.65
CA THR A 282 5.14 -6.95 30.76
C THR A 282 5.60 -7.85 29.62
N GLN A 283 5.83 -9.14 29.87
CA GLN A 283 6.22 -10.10 28.84
C GLN A 283 5.12 -10.35 27.80
N GLN A 284 3.85 -10.39 28.20
CA GLN A 284 2.74 -10.58 27.27
C GLN A 284 2.53 -9.32 26.41
N SER A 285 2.59 -8.14 27.01
CA SER A 285 2.54 -6.86 26.29
C SER A 285 3.65 -6.77 25.26
N HIS A 286 4.89 -7.10 25.64
CA HIS A 286 6.03 -7.13 24.73
C HIS A 286 5.81 -8.10 23.58
N ALA A 287 5.40 -9.34 23.86
CA ALA A 287 5.16 -10.34 22.82
C ALA A 287 4.09 -9.92 21.81
N LEU A 288 3.00 -9.27 22.26
CA LEU A 288 1.95 -8.77 21.39
C LEU A 288 2.44 -7.63 20.49
N VAL A 289 3.22 -6.68 21.03
CA VAL A 289 3.81 -5.61 20.24
C VAL A 289 4.82 -6.17 19.23
N THR A 290 5.69 -7.09 19.64
CA THR A 290 6.64 -7.75 18.75
C THR A 290 5.93 -8.47 17.59
N GLN A 291 4.86 -9.20 17.88
CA GLN A 291 4.07 -9.90 16.86
C GLN A 291 3.34 -8.93 15.93
N ALA A 292 2.75 -7.85 16.47
CA ALA A 292 2.07 -6.85 15.65
C ALA A 292 3.04 -6.14 14.69
N ILE A 293 4.24 -5.81 15.15
CA ILE A 293 5.30 -5.23 14.31
C ILE A 293 5.76 -6.24 13.26
N ALA A 294 6.04 -7.48 13.63
CA ALA A 294 6.43 -8.53 12.68
C ALA A 294 5.37 -8.73 11.59
N HIS A 295 4.10 -8.82 11.99
CA HIS A 295 2.97 -9.00 11.10
C HIS A 295 2.79 -7.80 10.15
N ALA A 296 2.84 -6.57 10.68
CA ALA A 296 2.72 -5.36 9.86
C ALA A 296 3.87 -5.21 8.85
N LEU A 297 5.07 -5.66 9.21
CA LEU A 297 6.23 -5.72 8.32
C LEU A 297 6.20 -6.91 7.34
N SER A 298 5.21 -7.81 7.45
CA SER A 298 5.18 -9.11 6.76
C SER A 298 6.48 -9.92 6.97
N PHE A 299 7.07 -9.78 8.14
CA PHE A 299 8.34 -10.39 8.50
C PHE A 299 8.14 -11.87 8.82
N SER A 300 8.85 -12.74 8.09
CA SER A 300 8.93 -14.17 8.38
C SER A 300 10.18 -14.48 9.18
N SER A 301 10.03 -15.23 10.27
CA SER A 301 11.16 -15.66 11.09
C SER A 301 11.88 -16.84 10.42
N ASP A 302 13.09 -16.60 9.93
CA ASP A 302 13.90 -17.64 9.27
C ASP A 302 14.89 -18.32 10.22
N MET A 303 15.12 -17.76 11.41
CA MET A 303 16.13 -18.26 12.34
C MET A 303 15.53 -18.96 13.56
N VAL A 304 15.70 -20.28 13.62
CA VAL A 304 15.37 -21.08 14.81
C VAL A 304 16.37 -20.74 15.92
N ASN A 305 15.88 -20.34 17.11
CA ASN A 305 16.64 -19.94 18.32
C ASN A 305 17.15 -18.49 18.40
N VAL A 306 16.77 -17.59 17.49
CA VAL A 306 17.00 -16.14 17.67
C VAL A 306 15.68 -15.48 18.11
N PRO A 307 15.65 -14.70 19.21
CA PRO A 307 14.44 -13.98 19.60
C PRO A 307 13.93 -13.08 18.47
N LEU A 308 12.61 -13.08 18.25
CA LEU A 308 11.97 -12.36 17.15
C LEU A 308 12.32 -10.86 17.15
N GLU A 309 12.45 -10.27 18.34
CA GLU A 309 12.85 -8.87 18.54
C GLU A 309 14.20 -8.56 17.89
N ARG A 310 15.19 -9.46 18.05
CA ARG A 310 16.52 -9.28 17.44
C ARG A 310 16.47 -9.49 15.94
N GLN A 311 15.63 -10.40 15.46
CA GLN A 311 15.47 -10.62 14.02
C GLN A 311 14.86 -9.38 13.35
N ILE A 312 13.81 -8.79 13.96
CA ILE A 312 13.20 -7.54 13.50
C ILE A 312 14.23 -6.39 13.55
N ALA A 313 14.97 -6.26 14.65
CA ALA A 313 16.00 -5.23 14.78
C ALA A 313 17.08 -5.35 13.69
N ALA A 314 17.52 -6.58 13.38
CA ALA A 314 18.47 -6.84 12.30
C ALA A 314 17.88 -6.54 10.92
N TYR A 315 16.61 -6.88 10.70
CA TYR A 315 15.88 -6.54 9.47
C TYR A 315 15.79 -5.03 9.25
N LEU A 316 15.51 -4.28 10.31
CA LEU A 316 15.38 -2.82 10.28
C LEU A 316 16.73 -2.09 10.22
N HIS A 317 17.83 -2.74 10.61
CA HIS A 317 19.15 -2.11 10.80
C HIS A 317 19.62 -1.26 9.60
N GLN A 318 19.36 -1.71 8.37
CA GLN A 318 19.77 -1.02 7.14
C GLN A 318 18.62 -0.30 6.43
N ARG A 319 17.43 -0.23 7.02
CA ARG A 319 16.24 0.39 6.39
C ARG A 319 16.04 1.84 6.86
N GLN A 320 15.65 2.69 5.93
CA GLN A 320 15.15 4.04 6.13
C GLN A 320 13.61 3.99 6.09
N GLN A 321 12.99 3.68 7.22
CA GLN A 321 11.56 3.37 7.30
C GLN A 321 10.87 4.16 8.41
N LEU A 322 9.61 4.53 8.18
CA LEU A 322 8.73 5.09 9.21
C LEU A 322 7.80 4.01 9.74
N LEU A 323 7.85 3.73 11.05
CA LEU A 323 6.88 2.85 11.71
C LEU A 323 5.91 3.70 12.52
N ILE A 324 4.61 3.56 12.22
CA ILE A 324 3.54 4.29 12.89
C ILE A 324 2.80 3.31 13.78
N VAL A 325 2.97 3.43 15.09
CA VAL A 325 2.39 2.52 16.08
C VAL A 325 1.18 3.20 16.71
N ASP A 326 -0.03 2.71 16.37
CA ASP A 326 -1.28 3.29 16.87
C ASP A 326 -1.82 2.52 18.07
N HIS A 327 -2.56 3.21 18.95
CA HIS A 327 -3.15 2.69 20.19
C HIS A 327 -2.14 2.12 21.21
N PHE A 328 -1.02 2.79 21.42
CA PHE A 328 0.04 2.31 22.32
C PHE A 328 -0.29 2.44 23.83
N GLU A 329 -1.43 3.04 24.20
CA GLU A 329 -1.79 3.30 25.61
C GLU A 329 -1.83 2.05 26.50
N ALA A 330 -2.22 0.89 25.97
CA ALA A 330 -2.26 -0.36 26.75
C ALA A 330 -0.90 -1.08 26.81
N PHE A 331 0.11 -0.56 26.11
CA PHE A 331 1.38 -1.23 25.85
C PHE A 331 2.60 -0.41 26.25
N ILE A 332 2.43 0.64 27.07
CA ILE A 332 3.50 1.57 27.50
C ILE A 332 4.70 0.83 28.09
N GLU A 333 4.48 -0.28 28.81
CA GLU A 333 5.57 -1.12 29.35
C GLU A 333 6.49 -1.71 28.27
N SER A 334 6.05 -1.73 27.00
CA SER A 334 6.79 -2.18 25.81
C SER A 334 7.64 -1.08 25.16
N THR A 335 7.66 0.13 25.72
CA THR A 335 8.54 1.22 25.29
C THR A 335 10.01 0.81 25.16
N PRO A 336 10.60 0.01 26.09
CA PRO A 336 11.99 -0.43 25.94
C PRO A 336 12.25 -1.21 24.65
N PHE A 337 11.29 -1.98 24.16
CA PHE A 337 11.43 -2.70 22.89
C PHE A 337 11.45 -1.73 21.70
N LEU A 338 10.62 -0.69 21.70
CA LEU A 338 10.69 0.35 20.66
C LEU A 338 12.05 1.07 20.66
N LEU A 339 12.62 1.30 21.83
CA LEU A 339 13.94 1.88 21.98
C LEU A 339 15.04 0.96 21.45
N THR A 340 14.99 -0.36 21.69
CA THR A 340 15.99 -1.27 21.11
C THR A 340 15.92 -1.32 19.58
N LEU A 341 14.74 -1.17 18.98
CA LEU A 341 14.62 -1.00 17.53
C LEU A 341 15.29 0.30 17.06
N LEU A 342 15.10 1.42 17.77
CA LEU A 342 15.75 2.70 17.43
C LEU A 342 17.26 2.67 17.66
N GLU A 343 17.75 1.96 18.68
CA GLU A 343 19.18 1.78 18.93
C GLU A 343 19.82 0.94 17.81
N ALA A 344 19.15 -0.15 17.40
CA ALA A 344 19.64 -1.01 16.34
C ALA A 344 19.54 -0.35 14.96
N ALA A 345 18.46 0.35 14.64
CA ALA A 345 18.18 0.83 13.29
C ALA A 345 18.23 2.37 13.21
N THR A 346 19.42 2.94 13.03
CA THR A 346 19.66 4.40 13.14
C THR A 346 18.88 5.25 12.14
N ALA A 347 18.50 4.70 10.99
CA ALA A 347 17.71 5.38 9.97
C ALA A 347 16.19 5.14 10.08
N VAL A 348 15.74 4.32 11.03
CA VAL A 348 14.32 4.13 11.33
C VAL A 348 13.82 5.24 12.25
N LYS A 349 12.58 5.68 11.98
CA LYS A 349 11.81 6.59 12.82
C LYS A 349 10.53 5.93 13.31
N LEU A 350 10.15 6.27 14.53
CA LEU A 350 8.91 5.83 15.16
C LEU A 350 7.97 7.03 15.34
N PHE A 351 6.72 6.84 14.91
CA PHE A 351 5.62 7.72 15.24
C PHE A 351 4.59 6.95 16.06
N VAL A 352 4.52 7.23 17.35
CA VAL A 352 3.64 6.54 18.29
C VAL A 352 2.40 7.38 18.55
N VAL A 353 1.23 6.74 18.53
CA VAL A 353 -0.03 7.34 18.93
C VAL A 353 -0.45 6.70 20.24
N SER A 354 -0.65 7.54 21.26
CA SER A 354 -0.99 7.08 22.60
C SER A 354 -1.89 8.11 23.29
N ARG A 355 -2.53 7.72 24.40
CA ARG A 355 -3.18 8.66 25.32
C ARG A 355 -2.21 9.26 26.32
N GLU A 356 -1.13 8.54 26.60
CA GLU A 356 -0.13 8.87 27.61
C GLU A 356 1.24 9.03 26.95
N VAL A 357 2.11 9.81 27.59
CA VAL A 357 3.50 9.97 27.15
C VAL A 357 4.29 8.69 27.46
N LEU A 358 5.24 8.32 26.61
CA LEU A 358 6.04 7.11 26.81
C LEU A 358 7.13 7.32 27.87
N GLN A 359 7.50 8.58 28.15
CA GLN A 359 8.61 8.97 29.02
C GLN A 359 9.95 8.40 28.54
N ALA A 360 10.09 8.28 27.22
CA ALA A 360 11.27 7.66 26.61
C ALA A 360 12.37 8.70 26.32
N PRO A 361 13.65 8.35 26.41
CA PRO A 361 14.74 9.23 25.99
C PRO A 361 14.62 9.60 24.51
N GLY A 362 14.75 10.89 24.20
CA GLY A 362 14.65 11.40 22.82
C GLY A 362 13.22 11.45 22.26
N GLU A 363 12.21 11.22 23.09
CA GLU A 363 10.79 11.39 22.74
C GLU A 363 10.45 12.87 22.52
N LEU A 364 9.93 13.20 21.34
CA LEU A 364 9.25 14.46 21.11
C LEU A 364 7.74 14.24 21.25
N VAL A 365 7.11 14.90 22.22
CA VAL A 365 5.67 14.79 22.45
C VAL A 365 4.94 15.93 21.76
N VAL A 366 3.93 15.60 20.95
CA VAL A 366 2.99 16.55 20.37
C VAL A 366 1.60 16.28 20.93
N GLN A 367 1.03 17.25 21.63
CA GLN A 367 -0.30 17.12 22.20
C GLN A 367 -1.37 17.62 21.23
N MET A 368 -2.30 16.74 20.87
CA MET A 368 -3.44 17.06 20.03
C MET A 368 -4.56 17.71 20.85
N ALA A 369 -4.76 19.02 20.66
CA ALA A 369 -5.92 19.73 21.19
C ALA A 369 -7.20 19.37 20.40
N GLY A 370 -8.36 19.60 21.01
CA GLY A 370 -9.65 19.60 20.32
C GLY A 370 -9.69 20.62 19.19
N LEU A 371 -10.56 20.42 18.19
CA LEU A 371 -10.78 21.45 17.18
C LEU A 371 -11.42 22.68 17.85
N PRO A 372 -10.98 23.91 17.52
CA PRO A 372 -11.64 25.11 17.99
C PRO A 372 -13.09 25.11 17.49
N TRP A 373 -14.04 25.49 18.34
CA TRP A 373 -15.48 25.43 18.05
C TRP A 373 -16.00 26.63 17.25
N ARG A 374 -15.14 27.39 16.57
CA ARG A 374 -15.55 28.48 15.67
C ARG A 374 -14.75 28.39 14.37
N LEU A 375 -15.45 28.17 13.27
CA LEU A 375 -15.06 28.67 11.96
C LEU A 375 -15.59 30.10 11.95
N ASP A 376 -14.73 31.11 12.08
CA ASP A 376 -15.19 32.49 11.94
C ASP A 376 -15.72 32.67 10.51
N PRO A 377 -16.98 33.09 10.32
CA PRO A 377 -17.48 33.45 9.00
C PRO A 377 -16.91 34.82 8.64
N GLU A 378 -16.29 34.90 7.45
CA GLU A 378 -16.02 36.12 6.68
C GLU A 378 -14.90 37.05 7.20
N GLU A 379 -13.68 36.82 6.70
CA GLU A 379 -12.76 37.92 6.31
C GLU A 379 -12.59 37.85 4.78
N ASP A 380 -13.70 38.02 4.06
CA ASP A 380 -13.73 38.34 2.63
C ASP A 380 -14.79 39.44 2.44
N SER A 381 -14.55 40.59 3.08
CA SER A 381 -15.22 41.83 2.67
C SER A 381 -14.19 42.66 1.90
N PRO A 382 -14.36 42.90 0.59
CA PRO A 382 -13.51 43.84 -0.12
C PRO A 382 -13.71 45.23 0.46
N GLU A 383 -12.59 45.94 0.63
CA GLU A 383 -12.55 47.35 1.01
C GLU A 383 -13.42 48.16 0.03
N GLU A 384 -14.59 48.63 0.48
CA GLU A 384 -15.33 49.68 -0.22
C GLU A 384 -14.79 51.04 0.22
N ASP A 385 -13.88 51.51 -0.64
CA ASP A 385 -13.45 52.89 -0.85
C ASP A 385 -14.68 53.84 -0.87
N ASN A 386 -14.83 54.67 0.15
CA ASN A 386 -15.78 55.78 0.15
C ASN A 386 -15.00 57.10 0.19
N ALA A 387 -14.56 57.52 -0.99
CA ALA A 387 -14.15 58.88 -1.28
C ALA A 387 -15.14 59.52 -2.26
N GLU A 388 -15.67 60.67 -1.85
CA GLU A 388 -16.44 61.68 -2.62
C GLU A 388 -17.87 61.24 -3.00
N GLU A 389 -18.93 62.00 -2.68
CA GLU A 389 -19.20 63.33 -3.19
C GLU A 389 -20.48 63.85 -2.51
N ASP A 390 -20.46 65.01 -1.84
CA ASP A 390 -21.61 65.93 -1.87
C ASP A 390 -21.24 67.31 -1.30
N ALA A 391 -20.78 68.17 -2.19
CA ALA A 391 -20.81 69.60 -1.99
C ALA A 391 -21.57 70.25 -3.16
N ARG A 392 -22.60 71.02 -2.79
CA ARG A 392 -23.28 72.12 -3.53
C ARG A 392 -24.60 71.77 -4.22
N GLY A 393 -25.68 71.91 -3.45
CA GLY A 393 -26.98 72.37 -3.92
C GLY A 393 -27.42 73.58 -3.10
N ASP A 394 -27.46 74.74 -3.74
CA ASP A 394 -27.62 76.08 -3.21
C ASP A 394 -29.09 76.51 -2.99
N THR A 395 -29.27 77.53 -2.15
CA THR A 395 -30.39 78.49 -2.03
C THR A 395 -31.72 78.18 -1.31
N ALA A 396 -31.82 78.81 -0.12
CA ALA A 396 -32.79 79.87 0.26
C ALA A 396 -34.27 79.55 0.62
N ARG A 397 -34.60 79.82 1.89
CA ARG A 397 -35.73 80.59 2.49
C ARG A 397 -36.04 79.94 3.85
N GLY A 398 -35.87 80.58 5.00
CA GLY A 398 -36.43 81.86 5.43
C GLY A 398 -36.59 81.79 6.95
N ASP A 399 -36.16 82.84 7.62
CA ASP A 399 -36.36 83.14 9.06
C ASP A 399 -37.87 83.13 9.41
N PRO A 400 -38.30 82.80 10.65
CA PRO A 400 -38.22 83.78 11.74
C PRO A 400 -38.00 83.19 13.15
N GLY A 401 -37.26 83.89 14.01
CA GLY A 401 -37.34 83.72 15.48
C GLY A 401 -36.17 84.23 16.28
#